data_AF-A0A519Z6X6-F1
#
_entry.id   AF-A0A519Z6X6-F1
#
_cell.length_a   1.000
_cell.length_b   1.000
_cell.length_c   1.000
_cell.angle_alpha   90.00
_cell.angle_beta   90.00
_cell.angle_gamma   90.00
#
_symmetry.space_group_name_H-M   'P 1'
#
loop_
_entity.id
_entity.type
_entity.pdbx_description
1 polymer ?
#
loop_
_entity_poly.entity_id
_entity_poly.type
_entity_poly.pdbx_seq_one_letter_code
_entity_poly.pdbx_strand_id
1 'polypeptide(L)'
;MKDISNWAMGGGMAVVILAAWLLLQGPLAKLAADDALRQSQEDSRRSSAQLKARASQREAAWKAFYTKPAHCEDPGTSELLTQCADEQRRAKRQFDEAYPR
;
A
#
# COMPACT_ATOMS: atom_id res chain seq x y z
N MET A 1 -57.68 33.16 31.27
CA MET A 1 -56.87 32.94 32.48
C MET A 1 -56.08 31.67 32.28
N LYS A 2 -54.75 31.81 32.28
CA LYS A 2 -53.65 30.84 32.44
C LYS A 2 -53.85 29.35 32.12
N ASP A 3 -53.23 28.97 31.01
CA ASP A 3 -52.53 27.72 30.72
C ASP A 3 -51.49 27.31 31.79
N ILE A 4 -50.97 26.10 31.61
CA ILE A 4 -49.74 25.49 32.19
C ILE A 4 -50.01 24.56 33.38
N SER A 5 -50.59 23.38 33.11
CA SER A 5 -50.52 22.23 34.02
C SER A 5 -50.59 20.91 33.25
N ASN A 6 -49.67 20.64 32.30
CA ASN A 6 -49.44 19.24 31.88
C ASN A 6 -48.11 18.97 31.13
N TRP A 7 -46.98 19.47 31.63
CA TRP A 7 -45.65 19.13 31.08
C TRP A 7 -44.65 18.96 32.22
N ALA A 8 -44.80 17.90 33.04
CA ALA A 8 -43.84 17.64 34.13
C ALA A 8 -43.57 16.15 34.41
N MET A 9 -44.05 15.23 33.58
CA MET A 9 -43.75 13.79 33.72
C MET A 9 -43.32 13.21 32.37
N GLY A 10 -42.11 13.54 31.92
CA GLY A 10 -41.57 13.01 30.66
C GLY A 10 -40.10 13.39 30.40
N GLY A 11 -39.59 14.46 31.02
CA GLY A 11 -38.21 14.93 30.83
C GLY A 11 -37.13 13.99 31.39
N GLY A 12 -37.41 13.23 32.45
CA GLY A 12 -36.42 12.34 33.08
C GLY A 12 -36.05 11.13 32.21
N MET A 13 -37.04 10.54 31.53
CA MET A 13 -36.82 9.35 30.69
C MET A 13 -36.08 9.69 29.39
N ALA A 14 -36.38 10.84 28.78
CA ALA A 14 -35.73 11.28 27.54
C ALA A 14 -34.22 11.54 27.73
N VAL A 15 -33.81 12.12 28.87
CA VAL A 15 -32.40 12.36 29.18
C VAL A 15 -31.65 11.05 29.44
N VAL A 16 -32.29 10.08 30.10
CA VAL A 16 -31.69 8.76 30.35
C VAL A 16 -31.55 7.96 29.05
N ILE A 17 -32.53 8.03 28.15
CA ILE A 17 -32.46 7.36 26.84
C ILE A 17 -31.35 7.98 25.98
N LEU A 18 -31.24 9.32 25.93
CA LEU A 18 -30.17 10.00 25.19
C LEU A 18 -28.77 9.69 25.78
N ALA A 19 -28.63 9.70 27.10
CA ALA A 19 -27.38 9.36 27.77
C ALA A 19 -26.98 7.89 27.55
N ALA A 20 -27.94 6.96 27.58
CA ALA A 20 -27.71 5.57 27.25
C ALA A 20 -27.29 5.38 25.78
N TRP A 21 -27.86 6.16 24.85
CA TRP A 21 -27.49 6.13 23.44
C TRP A 21 -26.07 6.64 23.19
N LEU A 22 -25.66 7.71 23.89
CA LEU A 22 -24.30 8.26 23.83
C LEU A 22 -23.25 7.31 24.43
N LEU A 23 -23.56 6.63 25.54
CA LEU A 23 -22.66 5.64 26.15
C LEU A 23 -22.49 4.38 25.28
N LEU A 24 -23.47 4.07 24.43
CA LEU A 24 -23.41 2.92 23.51
C LEU A 24 -22.57 3.17 22.24
N GLN A 25 -22.30 4.42 21.87
CA GLN A 25 -21.56 4.77 20.65
C GLN A 25 -20.03 4.65 20.80
N GLY A 26 -19.50 4.87 22.01
CA GLY A 26 -18.06 4.85 22.27
C GLY A 26 -17.33 3.53 21.95
N PRO A 27 -17.88 2.36 22.34
CA PRO A 27 -17.24 1.06 22.08
C PRO A 27 -17.20 0.69 20.59
N LEU A 28 -18.25 1.04 19.84
CA LEU A 28 -18.37 0.73 18.41
C LEU A 28 -17.35 1.51 17.56
N ALA A 29 -17.07 2.77 17.93
CA ALA A 29 -16.09 3.59 17.22
C ALA A 29 -14.65 3.06 17.36
N LYS A 30 -14.29 2.50 18.53
CA LYS A 30 -12.97 1.89 18.74
C LYS A 30 -12.78 0.62 17.92
N LEU A 31 -13.79 -0.26 17.91
CA LEU A 31 -13.76 -1.50 17.12
C LEU A 31 -13.57 -1.20 15.63
N ALA A 32 -14.30 -0.23 15.08
CA ALA A 32 -14.16 0.18 13.68
C ALA A 32 -12.76 0.76 13.37
N ALA A 33 -12.16 1.51 14.30
CA ALA A 33 -10.81 2.06 14.13
C ALA A 33 -9.73 0.98 14.15
N ASP A 34 -9.86 -0.02 15.03
CA ASP A 34 -8.94 -1.15 15.11
C ASP A 34 -9.03 -2.02 13.85
N ASP A 35 -10.24 -2.29 13.35
CA ASP A 35 -10.45 -3.02 12.10
C ASP A 35 -9.87 -2.27 10.90
N ALA A 36 -10.07 -0.95 10.81
CA ALA A 36 -9.50 -0.12 9.75
C ALA A 36 -7.96 -0.13 9.78
N LEU A 37 -7.34 -0.10 10.97
CA LEU A 37 -5.89 -0.18 11.12
C LEU A 37 -5.35 -1.54 10.65
N ARG A 38 -6.03 -2.64 11.02
CA ARG A 38 -5.66 -4.00 10.57
C ARG A 38 -5.76 -4.12 9.06
N GLN A 39 -6.85 -3.62 8.47
CA GLN A 39 -7.05 -3.65 7.03
C GLN A 39 -5.97 -2.84 6.28
N SER A 40 -5.63 -1.65 6.77
CA SER A 40 -4.54 -0.85 6.21
C SER A 40 -3.17 -1.55 6.27
N GLN A 41 -2.88 -2.26 7.37
CA GLN A 41 -1.66 -3.06 7.47
C GLN A 41 -1.66 -4.24 6.49
N GLU A 42 -2.78 -4.92 6.32
CA GLU A 42 -2.91 -6.02 5.36
C GLU A 42 -2.76 -5.55 3.92
N ASP A 43 -3.36 -4.42 3.55
CA ASP A 43 -3.22 -3.82 2.22
C ASP A 43 -1.79 -3.36 1.96
N SER A 44 -1.10 -2.82 2.98
CA SER A 44 0.33 -2.49 2.91
C SER A 44 1.20 -3.73 2.71
N ARG A 45 0.86 -4.84 3.39
CA ARG A 45 1.56 -6.13 3.21
C ARG A 45 1.29 -6.74 1.83
N ARG A 46 0.05 -6.69 1.35
CA ARG A 46 -0.33 -7.20 0.02
C ARG A 46 0.32 -6.39 -1.08
N SER A 47 0.30 -5.06 -1.00
CA SER A 47 0.93 -4.19 -1.98
C SER A 47 2.45 -4.39 -2.01
N SER A 48 3.11 -4.43 -0.86
CA SER A 48 4.54 -4.71 -0.79
C SER A 48 4.90 -6.11 -1.31
N ALA A 49 4.08 -7.13 -1.03
CA ALA A 49 4.26 -8.47 -1.58
C ALA A 49 4.09 -8.50 -3.11
N GLN A 50 3.08 -7.80 -3.64
CA GLN A 50 2.87 -7.68 -5.08
C GLN A 50 4.02 -6.95 -5.78
N LEU A 51 4.53 -5.87 -5.18
CA LEU A 51 5.69 -5.14 -5.72
C LEU A 51 6.94 -6.03 -5.76
N LYS A 52 7.19 -6.81 -4.71
CA LYS A 52 8.30 -7.78 -4.67
C LYS A 52 8.14 -8.87 -5.73
N ALA A 53 6.93 -9.43 -5.89
CA ALA A 53 6.66 -10.45 -6.89
C ALA A 53 6.83 -9.93 -8.32
N ARG A 54 6.39 -8.69 -8.60
CA ARG A 54 6.60 -8.04 -9.90
C ARG A 54 8.09 -7.76 -10.16
N ALA A 55 8.81 -7.30 -9.13
CA ALA A 55 10.25 -7.07 -9.23
C ALA A 55 11.01 -8.36 -9.53
N SER A 56 10.69 -9.47 -8.84
CA SER A 56 11.34 -10.76 -9.07
C SER A 56 11.05 -11.32 -10.45
N GLN A 57 9.81 -11.17 -10.96
CA GLN A 57 9.48 -11.58 -12.33
C GLN A 57 10.25 -10.76 -13.36
N ARG A 58 10.36 -9.44 -13.17
CA ARG A 58 11.12 -8.58 -14.07
C ARG A 58 12.62 -8.88 -14.02
N GLU A 59 13.16 -9.19 -12.85
CA GLU A 59 14.56 -9.61 -12.71
C GLU A 59 14.83 -10.95 -13.40
N ALA A 60 13.92 -11.92 -13.26
CA ALA A 60 14.02 -13.20 -13.97
C ALA A 60 13.96 -13.01 -15.50
N ALA A 61 13.05 -12.17 -15.98
CA ALA A 61 12.95 -11.81 -17.39
C ALA A 61 14.24 -11.10 -17.89
N TRP A 62 14.82 -10.22 -17.08
CA TRP A 62 16.09 -9.56 -17.41
C TRP A 62 17.23 -10.57 -17.53
N LYS A 63 17.37 -11.50 -16.58
CA LYS A 63 18.39 -12.56 -16.61
C LYS A 63 18.25 -13.47 -17.84
N ALA A 64 17.02 -13.73 -18.28
CA ALA A 64 16.75 -14.50 -19.49
C ALA A 64 17.05 -13.70 -20.77
N PHE A 65 16.81 -12.38 -20.77
CA PHE A 65 17.01 -11.52 -21.93
C PHE A 65 18.47 -11.14 -22.16
N TYR A 66 19.20 -10.79 -21.10
CA TYR A 66 20.57 -10.31 -21.19
C TYR A 66 21.52 -11.21 -20.39
N THR A 67 22.46 -11.82 -21.11
CA THR A 67 23.61 -12.50 -20.52
C THR A 67 24.84 -11.63 -20.71
N LYS A 68 25.55 -11.36 -19.62
CA LYS A 68 26.78 -10.56 -19.64
C LYS A 68 27.86 -11.31 -20.44
N PRO A 69 28.48 -10.70 -21.46
CA PRO A 69 29.59 -11.34 -22.17
C PRO A 69 30.80 -11.58 -21.27
N ALA A 70 31.53 -12.67 -21.49
CA ALA A 70 32.69 -13.04 -20.66
C ALA A 70 33.80 -11.95 -20.64
N HIS A 71 34.02 -11.27 -21.77
CA HIS A 71 35.00 -10.19 -21.86
C HIS A 71 34.64 -8.94 -21.03
N CYS A 72 33.37 -8.82 -20.60
CA CYS A 72 32.92 -7.76 -19.72
C CYS A 72 33.03 -8.13 -18.24
N GLU A 73 33.37 -9.37 -17.90
CA GLU A 73 33.49 -9.82 -16.50
C GLU A 73 34.72 -9.22 -15.83
N ASP A 74 35.86 -9.25 -16.52
CA ASP A 74 37.10 -8.57 -16.13
C ASP A 74 37.65 -7.74 -17.31
N PRO A 75 37.10 -6.54 -17.54
CA PRO A 75 37.55 -5.68 -18.62
C PRO A 75 38.92 -5.10 -18.28
N GLY A 76 39.95 -5.62 -18.95
CA GLY A 76 41.35 -5.23 -18.70
C GLY A 76 41.71 -3.77 -19.03
N THR A 77 40.79 -2.98 -19.58
CA THR A 77 40.99 -1.54 -19.87
C THR A 77 39.75 -0.71 -19.55
N SER A 78 39.94 0.60 -19.30
CA SER A 78 38.84 1.56 -19.09
C SER A 78 37.94 1.72 -20.32
N GLU A 79 38.50 1.53 -21.51
CA GLU A 79 37.74 1.55 -22.76
C GLU A 79 36.78 0.38 -22.83
N LEU A 80 37.24 -0.84 -22.50
CA LEU A 80 36.39 -2.03 -22.46
C LEU A 80 35.31 -1.92 -21.39
N LEU A 81 35.62 -1.33 -20.22
CA LEU A 81 34.61 -0.99 -19.20
C LEU A 81 33.49 -0.11 -19.78
N THR A 82 33.88 0.92 -20.52
CA THR A 82 32.93 1.86 -21.13
C THR A 82 32.06 1.18 -22.18
N GLN A 83 32.67 0.37 -23.06
CA GLN A 83 31.97 -0.41 -24.08
C GLN A 83 30.96 -1.37 -23.46
N CYS A 84 31.36 -2.13 -22.44
CA CYS A 84 30.48 -3.05 -21.71
C CYS A 84 29.31 -2.31 -21.03
N ALA A 85 29.55 -1.13 -20.47
CA ALA A 85 28.49 -0.31 -19.88
C ALA A 85 27.54 0.27 -20.93
N ASP A 86 28.04 0.65 -22.12
CA ASP A 86 27.22 1.08 -23.25
C ASP A 86 26.34 -0.06 -23.77
N GLU A 87 26.88 -1.26 -23.92
CA GLU A 87 26.13 -2.44 -24.34
C GLU A 87 25.03 -2.80 -23.35
N GLN A 88 25.35 -2.85 -22.05
CA GLN A 88 24.35 -3.12 -21.03
C GLN A 88 23.23 -2.07 -21.05
N ARG A 89 23.55 -0.79 -21.25
CA ARG A 89 22.54 0.28 -21.39
C ARG A 89 21.67 0.12 -22.62
N ARG A 90 22.23 -0.33 -23.75
CA ARG A 90 21.45 -0.63 -24.97
C ARG A 90 20.51 -1.81 -24.73
N ALA A 91 21.02 -2.91 -24.19
CA ALA A 91 20.21 -4.08 -23.85
C ALA A 91 19.11 -3.72 -22.85
N LYS A 92 19.40 -2.85 -21.87
CA LYS A 92 18.43 -2.39 -20.89
C LYS A 92 17.28 -1.60 -21.51
N ARG A 93 17.58 -0.71 -22.46
CA ARG A 93 16.56 0.03 -23.22
C ARG A 93 15.66 -0.90 -24.04
N GLN A 94 16.27 -1.82 -24.78
CA GLN A 94 15.52 -2.82 -25.56
C GLN A 94 14.63 -3.69 -24.68
N PHE A 95 15.13 -4.09 -23.51
CA PHE A 95 14.32 -4.82 -22.53
C PHE A 95 13.15 -3.99 -22.01
N ASP A 96 13.39 -2.72 -21.64
CA ASP A 96 12.33 -1.87 -21.11
C ASP A 96 11.26 -1.54 -22.18
N GLU A 97 11.62 -1.51 -23.47
CA GLU A 97 10.70 -1.43 -24.61
C GLU A 97 9.88 -2.72 -24.79
N ALA A 98 10.51 -3.89 -24.70
CA ALA A 98 9.86 -5.18 -24.84
C ALA A 98 8.99 -5.58 -23.62
N TYR A 99 9.34 -5.07 -22.43
CA TYR A 99 8.69 -5.37 -21.15
C TYR A 99 8.25 -4.06 -20.46
N PRO A 100 7.19 -3.40 -20.96
CA PRO A 100 6.62 -2.20 -20.32
C PRO A 100 6.13 -2.53 -18.89
N ARG A 101 6.16 -1.53 -18.00
CA ARG A 101 5.82 -1.68 -16.57
C ARG A 101 4.31 -1.70 -16.31
#